data_AF-A0A485B824-F1
#
_entry.id   AF-A0A485B824-F1
#
_cell.length_a   1.000
_cell.length_b   1.000
_cell.length_c   1.000
_cell.angle_alpha   90.00
_cell.angle_beta   90.00
_cell.angle_gamma   90.00
#
_symmetry.space_group_name_H-M   'P 1'
#
loop_
_entity.id
_entity.type
_entity.pdbx_description
1 polymer ?
#
loop_
_entity_poly.entity_id
_entity_poly.type
_entity_poly.pdbx_seq_one_letter_code
_entity_poly.pdbx_strand_id
1 'polypeptide(L)'
;MANHLGTVHHEIHFTVQEGLDAIRDVIYHIETYDVTTIRASTPMYLMSRKIKAMGIKMVLSGEGSDEVFGGYLYFHKAPNAKELHEETVRKLQGAAYV
;
A
#
# COMPACT_ATOMS: atom_id res chain seq x y z
N MET A 1 -18.26 -2.66 2.79
CA MET A 1 -17.46 -3.79 3.32
C MET A 1 -17.61 -3.93 4.83
N ALA A 2 -17.20 -2.94 5.63
CA ALA A 2 -17.30 -2.99 7.10
C ALA A 2 -18.69 -3.43 7.63
N ASN A 3 -19.76 -2.77 7.18
CA ASN A 3 -21.13 -3.14 7.58
C ASN A 3 -21.54 -4.55 7.13
N HIS A 4 -21.07 -4.98 5.96
CA HIS A 4 -21.38 -6.31 5.42
C HIS A 4 -20.70 -7.42 6.24
N LEU A 5 -19.48 -7.18 6.72
CA LEU A 5 -18.72 -8.11 7.57
C LEU A 5 -18.98 -7.95 9.07
N GLY A 6 -19.70 -6.90 9.48
CA GLY A 6 -19.94 -6.60 10.90
C GLY A 6 -18.68 -6.26 11.70
N THR A 7 -17.66 -5.68 11.07
CA THR A 7 -16.41 -5.32 11.78
C THR A 7 -16.57 -4.05 12.60
N VAL A 8 -15.83 -3.93 13.70
CA VAL A 8 -15.64 -2.64 14.39
C VAL A 8 -14.73 -1.79 13.51
N HIS A 9 -15.34 -0.87 12.76
CA HIS A 9 -14.64 -0.06 11.77
C HIS A 9 -14.14 1.25 12.36
N HIS A 10 -12.88 1.57 12.07
CA HIS A 10 -12.24 2.80 12.50
C HIS A 10 -11.86 3.62 11.27
N GLU A 11 -12.64 4.66 10.98
CA GLU A 11 -12.30 5.60 9.92
C GLU A 11 -11.24 6.58 10.41
N ILE A 12 -10.12 6.67 9.69
CA ILE A 12 -8.97 7.48 10.06
C ILE A 12 -8.83 8.63 9.07
N HIS A 13 -9.15 9.83 9.53
CA HIS A 13 -8.92 11.06 8.77
C HIS A 13 -7.55 11.66 9.11
N PHE A 14 -6.94 12.28 8.11
CA PHE A 14 -5.81 13.19 8.25
C PHE A 14 -6.02 14.37 7.30
N THR A 15 -5.45 15.51 7.63
CA THR A 15 -5.45 16.72 6.82
C THR A 15 -4.28 16.72 5.85
N VAL A 16 -4.38 17.51 4.78
CA VAL A 16 -3.24 17.72 3.86
C VAL A 16 -2.01 18.22 4.63
N GLN A 17 -2.20 19.12 5.60
CA GLN A 17 -1.09 19.65 6.40
C GLN A 17 -0.41 18.56 7.25
N GLU A 18 -1.17 17.70 7.92
CA GLU A 18 -0.59 16.54 8.65
C GLU A 18 0.18 15.61 7.70
N GLY A 19 -0.29 15.45 6.47
CA GLY A 19 0.42 14.72 5.43
C GLY A 19 1.75 15.37 5.06
N LEU A 20 1.75 16.69 4.81
CA LEU A 20 2.95 17.47 4.49
C LEU A 20 3.98 17.44 5.61
N ASP A 21 3.53 17.63 6.85
CA ASP A 21 4.38 17.63 8.04
C ASP A 21 5.02 16.26 8.28
N ALA A 22 4.35 15.17 7.87
CA ALA A 22 4.85 13.81 8.01
C ALA A 22 5.87 13.40 6.94
N ILE A 23 6.01 14.12 5.82
CA ILE A 23 6.82 13.68 4.67
C ILE A 23 8.26 13.34 5.05
N ARG A 24 8.89 14.17 5.89
CA ARG A 24 10.28 13.95 6.28
C ARG A 24 10.44 12.66 7.09
N ASP A 25 9.55 12.42 8.04
CA ASP A 25 9.57 11.21 8.85
C ASP A 25 9.26 9.98 7.99
N VAL A 26 8.32 10.10 7.04
CA VAL A 26 7.98 9.03 6.12
C VAL A 26 9.20 8.63 5.30
N ILE A 27 9.88 9.59 4.66
CA ILE A 27 11.11 9.35 3.89
C ILE A 27 12.17 8.68 4.76
N TYR A 28 12.32 9.13 6.01
CA TYR A 28 13.25 8.51 6.95
C TYR A 28 12.91 7.03 7.24
N HIS A 29 11.63 6.69 7.42
CA HIS A 29 11.22 5.32 7.74
C HIS A 29 11.24 4.36 6.54
N ILE A 30 10.98 4.85 5.32
CA ILE A 30 10.92 4.02 4.11
C ILE A 30 12.22 4.01 3.31
N GLU A 31 13.18 4.86 3.68
CA GLU A 31 14.54 4.93 3.12
C GLU A 31 14.58 5.06 1.58
N THR A 32 13.58 5.69 0.98
CA THR A 32 13.49 5.91 -0.47
C THR A 32 13.09 7.33 -0.83
N TYR A 33 13.48 7.74 -2.03
CA TYR A 33 13.06 8.99 -2.67
C TYR A 33 12.03 8.78 -3.78
N ASP A 34 11.57 7.54 -4.02
CA ASP A 34 10.55 7.27 -5.04
C ASP A 34 9.24 7.98 -4.72
N VAL A 35 8.77 8.78 -5.67
CA VAL A 35 7.59 9.65 -5.49
C VAL A 35 6.33 8.83 -5.29
N THR A 36 6.19 7.68 -5.96
CA THR A 36 5.01 6.81 -5.83
C THR A 36 4.97 6.20 -4.44
N THR A 37 6.10 5.68 -3.97
CA THR A 37 6.24 5.06 -2.66
C THR A 37 6.00 6.08 -1.54
N ILE A 38 6.54 7.29 -1.62
CA ILE A 38 6.30 8.34 -0.61
C ILE A 38 4.81 8.71 -0.53
N ARG A 39 4.16 8.89 -1.70
CA ARG A 39 2.73 9.24 -1.77
C ARG A 39 1.85 8.18 -1.13
N ALA A 40 2.12 6.90 -1.39
CA ALA A 40 1.37 5.79 -0.79
C ALA A 40 1.70 5.58 0.70
N SER A 41 2.97 5.75 1.08
CA SER A 41 3.43 5.45 2.45
C SER A 41 3.02 6.50 3.47
N THR A 42 2.82 7.77 3.06
CA THR A 42 2.43 8.85 3.98
C THR A 42 1.11 8.58 4.72
N PRO A 43 -0.01 8.24 4.05
CA PRO A 43 -1.24 7.86 4.74
C PRO A 43 -1.09 6.55 5.52
N MET A 44 -0.34 5.56 5.03
CA MET A 44 -0.07 4.32 5.77
C MET A 44 0.65 4.56 7.09
N TYR A 45 1.63 5.47 7.10
CA TYR A 45 2.37 5.87 8.29
C TYR A 45 1.44 6.52 9.32
N LEU A 46 0.61 7.47 8.90
CA LEU A 46 -0.37 8.14 9.77
C LEU A 46 -1.43 7.15 10.31
N MET A 47 -1.90 6.23 9.47
CA MET A 47 -2.81 5.16 9.86
C MET A 47 -2.20 4.23 10.91
N SER A 48 -0.96 3.78 10.69
CA SER A 48 -0.22 2.91 11.61
C SER A 48 -0.07 3.54 13.00
N ARG A 49 0.21 4.85 13.07
CA ARG A 49 0.29 5.59 14.35
C ARG A 49 -1.03 5.53 15.12
N LYS A 50 -2.18 5.70 14.45
CA LYS A 50 -3.49 5.60 15.11
C LYS A 50 -3.85 4.18 15.52
N ILE A 51 -3.54 3.18 14.68
CA ILE A 51 -3.69 1.75 15.00
C ILE A 51 -2.94 1.42 16.29
N LYS A 52 -1.68 1.87 16.37
CA LYS A 52 -0.84 1.65 17.56
C LYS A 52 -1.41 2.35 18.80
N ALA A 53 -1.92 3.57 18.67
CA ALA A 53 -2.55 4.31 19.76
C ALA A 53 -3.82 3.62 20.30
N MET A 54 -4.53 2.85 19.47
CA MET A 54 -5.65 2.01 19.88
C MET A 54 -5.22 0.70 20.56
N GLY A 55 -3.92 0.46 20.71
CA GLY A 55 -3.38 -0.75 21.34
C GLY A 55 -3.25 -1.97 20.42
N ILE A 56 -3.61 -1.82 19.13
CA ILE A 56 -3.48 -2.89 18.13
C ILE A 56 -2.01 -3.00 17.71
N LYS A 57 -1.50 -4.24 17.66
CA LYS A 57 -0.07 -4.52 17.39
C LYS A 57 0.18 -5.24 16.06
N MET A 58 -0.87 -5.72 15.40
CA MET A 58 -0.80 -6.47 14.15
C MET A 58 -2.05 -6.20 13.30
N VAL A 59 -1.85 -6.08 11.99
CA VAL A 59 -2.91 -5.96 10.99
C VAL A 59 -2.56 -6.81 9.76
N LEU A 60 -3.59 -7.24 9.03
CA LEU A 60 -3.45 -7.91 7.74
C LEU A 60 -3.70 -6.89 6.62
N SER A 61 -2.94 -7.00 5.54
CA SER A 61 -3.09 -6.17 4.33
C SER A 61 -3.27 -7.04 3.09
N GLY A 62 -3.83 -6.45 2.03
CA GLY A 62 -4.03 -7.08 0.71
C GLY A 62 -2.90 -6.80 -0.29
N GLU A 63 -1.78 -6.25 0.16
CA GLU A 63 -0.58 -6.03 -0.69
C GLU A 63 -0.16 -7.33 -1.40
N GLY A 64 0.33 -7.20 -2.65
CA GLY A 64 0.76 -8.33 -3.47
C GLY A 64 -0.33 -8.93 -4.36
N SER A 65 -1.62 -8.63 -4.12
CA SER A 65 -2.71 -9.20 -4.92
C SER A 65 -2.62 -8.78 -6.40
N ASP A 66 -2.31 -7.52 -6.67
CA ASP A 66 -2.26 -7.01 -8.05
C ASP A 66 -1.08 -7.60 -8.82
N GLU A 67 0.04 -7.85 -8.15
CA GLU A 67 1.24 -8.46 -8.70
C GLU A 67 1.04 -9.94 -9.00
N VAL A 68 0.31 -10.67 -8.16
CA VAL A 68 -0.02 -12.09 -8.40
C VAL A 68 -1.03 -12.24 -9.53
N PHE A 69 -2.08 -11.43 -9.55
CA PHE A 69 -3.24 -11.65 -10.42
C PHE A 69 -3.30 -10.72 -11.65
N GLY A 70 -2.35 -9.82 -11.82
CA GLY A 70 -2.37 -8.83 -12.90
C GLY A 70 -3.47 -7.78 -12.71
N GLY A 71 -3.64 -7.28 -11.48
CA GLY A 71 -4.77 -6.42 -11.10
C GLY A 71 -4.64 -4.94 -11.49
N TYR A 72 -3.42 -4.46 -11.80
CA TYR A 72 -3.24 -3.10 -12.28
C TYR A 72 -3.88 -2.86 -13.65
N LEU A 73 -4.46 -1.67 -13.85
CA LEU A 73 -5.18 -1.32 -15.07
C LEU A 73 -4.39 -1.52 -16.38
N TYR A 74 -3.05 -1.42 -16.34
CA TYR A 74 -2.23 -1.60 -17.55
C TYR A 74 -2.17 -3.07 -18.02
N PHE A 75 -2.48 -4.05 -17.18
CA PHE A 75 -2.57 -5.45 -17.58
C PHE A 75 -3.69 -5.72 -18.59
N HIS A 76 -4.71 -4.86 -18.68
CA HIS A 76 -5.70 -4.91 -19.77
C HIS A 76 -5.09 -4.71 -21.16
N LYS A 77 -3.88 -4.15 -21.23
CA LYS A 77 -3.12 -3.95 -22.46
C LYS A 77 -2.04 -5.02 -22.67
N ALA A 78 -2.03 -6.08 -21.86
CA ALA A 78 -1.11 -7.20 -22.04
C ALA A 78 -1.31 -7.81 -23.44
N PRO A 79 -0.25 -7.95 -24.25
CA PRO A 79 -0.39 -8.46 -25.62
C PRO A 79 -0.94 -9.90 -25.69
N ASN A 80 -0.59 -10.73 -24.71
CA ASN A 80 -1.02 -12.12 -24.59
C ASN A 80 -0.77 -12.64 -23.16
N ALA A 81 -1.23 -13.86 -22.88
CA ALA A 81 -1.13 -14.47 -21.55
C ALA A 81 0.32 -14.71 -21.09
N LYS A 82 1.26 -14.95 -22.01
CA LYS A 82 2.67 -15.16 -21.67
C LYS A 82 3.30 -13.86 -21.17
N GLU A 83 3.10 -12.75 -21.88
CA GLU A 83 3.58 -11.42 -21.47
C GLU A 83 2.96 -10.99 -20.13
N LEU A 84 1.67 -11.29 -19.89
CA LEU A 84 1.05 -11.05 -18.59
C LEU A 84 1.75 -11.85 -17.49
N HIS A 85 1.99 -13.15 -17.71
CA HIS A 85 2.66 -14.00 -16.74
C HIS A 85 4.08 -13.51 -16.42
N GLU A 86 4.88 -13.23 -17.45
CA GLU A 86 6.25 -12.72 -17.28
C GLU A 86 6.27 -11.40 -16.50
N GLU A 87 5.32 -10.50 -16.78
CA GLU A 87 5.17 -9.24 -16.06
C GLU A 87 4.75 -9.43 -14.58
N THR A 88 3.79 -10.32 -14.29
CA THR A 88 3.39 -10.65 -12.92
C THR A 88 4.57 -11.22 -12.11
N VAL A 89 5.35 -12.13 -12.70
CA VAL A 89 6.54 -12.70 -12.07
C VAL A 89 7.59 -11.62 -11.82
N ARG A 90 7.84 -10.73 -12.79
CA ARG A 90 8.78 -9.60 -12.64
C ARG A 90 8.36 -8.67 -11.51
N LYS A 91 7.07 -8.35 -11.40
CA LYS A 91 6.51 -7.52 -10.33
C LYS A 91 6.68 -8.17 -8.96
N LEU A 92 6.36 -9.46 -8.84
CA LEU A 92 6.53 -10.21 -7.59
C LEU A 92 7.99 -10.28 -7.14
N GLN A 93 8.92 -10.48 -8.08
CA GLN A 93 10.35 -10.46 -7.78
C GLN A 93 10.78 -9.10 -7.28
N GLY A 94 10.38 -8.02 -7.96
CA GLY A 94 10.67 -6.65 -7.52
C GLY A 94 10.14 -6.34 -6.12
N ALA A 95 8.98 -6.86 -5.74
CA ALA A 95 8.40 -6.70 -4.41
C ALA A 95 9.12 -7.51 -3.31
N ALA A 96 9.83 -8.58 -3.66
CA ALA A 96 10.53 -9.44 -2.70
C ALA A 96 11.97 -8.99 -2.38
N TYR A 97 12.51 -8.00 -3.10
CA TYR A 97 13.87 -7.46 -2.93
C TYR A 97 13.91 -6.08 -2.26
N VAL A 98 12.87 -5.72 -1.50
CA VAL A 98 12.91 -4.63 -0.50
C VAL A 98 13.28 -5.18 0.87
#